data_AF-A0A0S7EG00-F1
#
_entry.id   AF-A0A0S7EG00-F1
#
_cell.length_a   1.000
_cell.length_b   1.000
_cell.length_c   1.000
_cell.angle_alpha   90.00
_cell.angle_beta   90.00
_cell.angle_gamma   90.00
#
_symmetry.space_group_name_H-M   'P 1'
#
loop_
_entity.id
_entity.type
_entity.pdbx_description
1 polymer ?
#
loop_
_entity_poly.entity_id
_entity_poly.type
_entity_poly.pdbx_seq_one_letter_code
_entity_poly.pdbx_strand_id
1 'polypeptide(L)'
;IGGGGLVNQDEDRAQEIFEKYNWPNKTVRVFTFSVGQHNYDVTPLQWIACANKGYYFEIPSIGAIRINTQEYLDVLGRPMVLAGPRGKQVQWTNVYQDALGLGLVITGTMPVFNLTADSTSSQNQLILGVMGVDVAINEIKKKTPTYRLGANGYTFATDPNGYVLLHPNLRPKIINFREPVTLDFLDAELEDNNKEEIRRQMIDGRSGQRKIKTLIKSVDERYINEAMRTYTWTPVEGTNYR
;
A
#
# COMPACT_ATOMS: atom_id res chain seq x y z
N ILE A 1 -42.00 -19.96 27.61
CA ILE A 1 -41.99 -20.70 26.33
C ILE A 1 -42.06 -19.67 25.21
N GLY A 2 -41.09 -19.66 24.31
CA GLY A 2 -41.11 -18.83 23.10
C GLY A 2 -40.17 -17.61 23.12
N GLY A 3 -38.87 -17.84 22.89
CA GLY A 3 -37.89 -16.78 22.65
C GLY A 3 -36.61 -17.20 21.91
N GLY A 4 -36.43 -18.49 21.62
CA GLY A 4 -35.22 -19.02 20.98
C GLY A 4 -35.33 -19.35 19.49
N GLY A 5 -36.40 -18.93 18.80
CA GLY A 5 -36.69 -19.36 17.43
C GLY A 5 -36.09 -18.48 16.32
N LEU A 6 -35.77 -17.21 16.59
CA LEU A 6 -35.32 -16.26 15.57
C LEU A 6 -33.80 -16.27 15.34
N VAL A 7 -33.01 -16.62 16.36
CA VAL A 7 -31.53 -16.59 16.28
C VAL A 7 -30.99 -17.70 15.36
N ASN A 8 -31.57 -18.91 15.44
CA ASN A 8 -31.10 -20.05 14.65
C ASN A 8 -31.33 -19.86 13.15
N GLN A 9 -32.40 -19.15 12.77
CA GLN A 9 -32.77 -18.97 11.35
C GLN A 9 -31.78 -18.07 10.59
N ASP A 10 -31.17 -17.10 11.27
CA ASP A 10 -30.15 -16.22 10.71
C ASP A 10 -28.77 -16.89 10.66
N GLU A 11 -28.43 -17.73 11.65
CA GLU A 11 -27.20 -18.54 11.64
C GLU A 11 -27.22 -19.58 10.52
N ASP A 12 -28.33 -20.31 10.37
CA ASP A 12 -28.51 -21.32 9.32
C ASP A 12 -28.37 -20.68 7.92
N ARG A 13 -28.96 -19.48 7.74
CA ARG A 13 -28.85 -18.72 6.49
C ARG A 13 -27.41 -18.24 6.22
N ALA A 14 -26.69 -17.80 7.25
CA ALA A 14 -25.30 -17.37 7.10
C ALA A 14 -24.39 -18.57 6.76
N GLN A 15 -24.65 -19.73 7.37
CA GLN A 15 -23.93 -20.97 7.08
C GLN A 15 -24.08 -21.39 5.62
N GLU A 16 -25.30 -21.38 5.08
CA GLU A 16 -25.57 -21.69 3.66
C GLU A 16 -24.77 -20.77 2.70
N ILE A 17 -24.63 -19.49 3.04
CA ILE A 17 -23.87 -18.53 2.22
C ILE A 17 -22.37 -18.89 2.22
N PHE A 18 -21.78 -19.17 3.38
CA PHE A 18 -20.36 -19.52 3.45
C PHE A 18 -20.07 -20.88 2.80
N GLU A 19 -20.99 -21.84 2.91
CA GLU A 19 -20.88 -23.12 2.23
C GLU A 19 -20.92 -22.97 0.71
N LYS A 20 -21.77 -22.09 0.19
CA LYS A 20 -21.90 -21.84 -1.25
C LYS A 20 -20.71 -21.08 -1.84
N TYR A 21 -20.22 -20.04 -1.15
CA TYR A 21 -19.28 -19.08 -1.75
C TYR A 21 -17.83 -19.22 -1.28
N ASN A 22 -17.57 -19.73 -0.07
CA ASN A 22 -16.22 -19.76 0.50
C ASN A 22 -15.70 -21.19 0.75
N TRP A 23 -16.57 -22.20 0.80
CA TRP A 23 -16.14 -23.61 0.91
C TRP A 23 -15.85 -24.23 -0.46
N PRO A 24 -14.93 -25.22 -0.53
CA PRO A 24 -14.11 -25.77 0.57
C PRO A 24 -12.77 -25.07 0.81
N ASN A 25 -12.31 -24.25 -0.13
CA ASN A 25 -10.94 -23.71 -0.10
C ASN A 25 -10.74 -22.59 0.95
N LYS A 26 -11.81 -21.90 1.34
CA LYS A 26 -11.81 -20.75 2.26
C LYS A 26 -10.78 -19.70 1.83
N THR A 27 -10.97 -19.20 0.62
CA THR A 27 -10.11 -18.18 0.01
C THR A 27 -10.34 -16.81 0.65
N VAL A 28 -11.57 -16.54 1.07
CA VAL A 28 -11.95 -15.30 1.77
C VAL A 28 -11.78 -15.49 3.27
N ARG A 29 -11.17 -14.50 3.93
CA ARG A 29 -11.10 -14.41 5.39
C ARG A 29 -12.16 -13.46 5.91
N VAL A 30 -12.88 -13.86 6.95
CA VAL A 30 -13.94 -13.03 7.53
C VAL A 30 -13.55 -12.62 8.94
N PHE A 31 -13.45 -11.31 9.17
CA PHE A 31 -13.18 -10.73 10.48
C PHE A 31 -14.47 -10.13 11.03
N THR A 32 -14.80 -10.44 12.28
CA THR A 32 -16.02 -9.95 12.93
C THR A 32 -15.65 -8.99 14.06
N PHE A 33 -16.38 -7.87 14.12
CA PHE A 33 -16.16 -6.82 15.12
C PHE A 33 -17.45 -6.62 15.91
N SER A 34 -17.39 -6.86 17.22
CA SER A 34 -18.43 -6.42 18.16
C SER A 34 -18.05 -5.02 18.65
N VAL A 35 -18.99 -4.08 18.57
CA VAL A 35 -18.72 -2.66 18.86
C VAL A 35 -19.71 -2.13 19.88
N GLY A 36 -19.19 -1.42 20.87
CA GLY A 36 -19.96 -0.84 21.97
C GLY A 36 -20.24 -1.84 23.08
N GLN A 37 -20.84 -1.33 24.15
CA GLN A 37 -21.29 -2.18 25.26
C GLN A 37 -22.71 -2.67 24.97
N HIS A 38 -22.86 -3.97 24.82
CA HIS A 38 -24.16 -4.60 24.58
C HIS A 38 -24.24 -5.98 25.23
N ASN A 39 -25.46 -6.44 25.51
CA ASN A 39 -25.73 -7.77 26.04
C ASN A 39 -26.17 -8.76 24.96
N TYR A 40 -25.98 -8.43 23.67
CA TYR A 40 -26.24 -9.36 22.57
C TYR A 40 -25.24 -10.52 22.58
N ASP A 41 -25.71 -11.69 22.14
CA ASP A 41 -24.85 -12.86 22.01
C ASP A 41 -23.81 -12.67 20.90
N VAL A 42 -22.54 -12.87 21.24
CA VAL A 42 -21.39 -12.74 20.33
C VAL A 42 -20.94 -14.10 19.76
N THR A 43 -21.51 -15.19 20.26
CA THR A 43 -21.21 -16.56 19.79
C THR A 43 -21.35 -16.73 18.27
N PRO A 44 -22.41 -16.19 17.63
CA PRO A 44 -22.53 -16.27 16.17
C PRO A 44 -21.37 -15.57 15.45
N LEU A 45 -20.94 -14.41 15.94
CA LEU A 45 -19.83 -13.64 15.35
C LEU A 45 -18.49 -14.36 15.50
N GLN A 46 -18.27 -15.00 16.64
CA GLN A 46 -17.08 -15.82 16.88
C GLN A 46 -17.07 -17.04 15.96
N TRP A 47 -18.22 -17.70 15.79
CA TRP A 47 -18.36 -18.84 14.88
C TRP A 47 -18.04 -18.44 13.45
N ILE A 48 -18.59 -17.33 12.95
CA ILE A 48 -18.33 -16.82 11.60
C ILE A 48 -16.82 -16.59 11.37
N ALA A 49 -16.14 -15.95 12.32
CA ALA A 49 -14.70 -15.69 12.21
C ALA A 49 -13.87 -16.99 12.21
N CYS A 50 -14.17 -17.91 13.14
CA CYS A 50 -13.50 -19.20 13.26
C CYS A 50 -13.68 -20.07 12.01
N ALA A 51 -14.90 -20.14 11.48
CA ALA A 51 -15.22 -20.95 10.30
C ALA A 51 -14.46 -20.49 9.05
N ASN A 52 -14.16 -19.19 8.94
CA ASN A 52 -13.59 -18.54 7.76
C ASN A 52 -12.11 -18.10 7.92
N LYS A 53 -11.33 -18.73 8.81
CA LYS A 53 -9.89 -18.42 9.01
C LYS A 53 -9.59 -16.93 9.30
N GLY A 54 -10.53 -16.23 9.91
CA GLY A 54 -10.36 -14.83 10.32
C GLY A 54 -10.11 -14.69 11.82
N TYR A 55 -10.64 -13.62 12.40
CA TYR A 55 -10.50 -13.33 13.83
C TYR A 55 -11.65 -12.46 14.33
N TYR A 56 -11.96 -12.58 15.61
CA TYR A 56 -12.98 -11.81 16.30
C TYR A 56 -12.33 -10.72 17.14
N PHE A 57 -12.86 -9.50 17.06
CA PHE A 57 -12.40 -8.36 17.85
C PHE A 57 -13.57 -7.69 18.57
N GLU A 58 -13.34 -7.26 19.81
CA GLU A 58 -14.33 -6.54 20.61
C GLU A 58 -13.86 -5.11 20.87
N ILE A 59 -14.65 -4.11 20.50
CA ILE A 59 -14.34 -2.69 20.64
C ILE A 59 -15.33 -2.07 21.64
N PRO A 60 -15.03 -2.12 22.94
CA PRO A 60 -15.95 -1.62 23.97
C PRO A 60 -16.02 -0.09 24.01
N SER A 61 -14.97 0.61 23.55
CA SER A 61 -14.87 2.06 23.66
C SER A 61 -13.97 2.66 22.57
N ILE A 62 -14.00 3.99 22.45
CA ILE A 62 -13.20 4.75 21.47
C ILE A 62 -11.69 4.50 21.66
N GLY A 63 -11.22 4.32 22.90
CA GLY A 63 -9.81 4.05 23.18
C GLY A 63 -9.30 2.72 22.62
N ALA A 64 -10.18 1.73 22.48
CA ALA A 64 -9.85 0.41 21.95
C ALA A 64 -9.82 0.36 20.41
N ILE A 65 -10.47 1.33 19.73
CA ILE A 65 -10.57 1.36 18.26
C ILE A 65 -9.20 1.25 17.61
N ARG A 66 -8.24 2.07 18.06
CA ARG A 66 -6.94 2.17 17.39
C ARG A 66 -6.15 0.86 17.42
N ILE A 67 -6.26 0.09 18.48
CA ILE A 67 -5.52 -1.17 18.65
C ILE A 67 -6.21 -2.28 17.85
N ASN A 68 -7.50 -2.48 18.09
CA ASN A 68 -8.26 -3.60 17.51
C ASN A 68 -8.44 -3.51 15.99
N THR A 69 -8.45 -2.29 15.44
CA THR A 69 -8.53 -2.09 13.98
C THR A 69 -7.20 -2.34 13.27
N GLN A 70 -6.08 -2.51 13.98
CA GLN A 70 -4.76 -2.78 13.39
C GLN A 70 -4.30 -4.23 13.56
N GLU A 71 -4.79 -4.93 14.59
CA GLU A 71 -4.36 -6.29 14.94
C GLU A 71 -4.67 -7.36 13.88
N TYR A 72 -5.60 -7.11 12.95
CA TYR A 72 -5.89 -8.06 11.87
C TYR A 72 -4.67 -8.37 10.99
N LEU A 73 -3.67 -7.47 10.96
CA LEU A 73 -2.41 -7.67 10.24
C LEU A 73 -1.62 -8.86 10.76
N ASP A 74 -1.70 -9.19 12.05
CA ASP A 74 -1.01 -10.35 12.63
C ASP A 74 -1.56 -11.66 12.06
N VAL A 75 -2.86 -11.70 11.79
CA VAL A 75 -3.53 -12.86 11.18
C VAL A 75 -3.17 -12.96 9.70
N LEU A 76 -3.12 -11.83 8.99
CA LEU A 76 -2.70 -11.77 7.58
C LEU A 76 -1.21 -12.09 7.40
N GLY A 77 -0.37 -11.81 8.39
CA GLY A 77 1.06 -12.08 8.37
C GLY A 77 1.44 -13.56 8.46
N ARG A 78 0.56 -14.43 9.01
CA ARG A 78 0.89 -15.84 9.27
C ARG A 78 1.40 -16.62 8.05
N PRO A 79 0.77 -16.55 6.86
CA PRO A 79 1.29 -17.25 5.67
C PRO A 79 2.64 -16.71 5.20
N MET A 80 2.92 -15.41 5.43
CA MET A 80 4.20 -14.79 5.08
C MET A 80 5.33 -15.32 5.97
N VAL A 81 5.06 -15.54 7.26
CA VAL A 81 6.02 -16.17 8.19
C VAL A 81 6.29 -17.62 7.77
N LEU A 82 5.24 -18.38 7.41
CA LEU A 82 5.36 -19.76 6.94
C LEU A 82 6.10 -19.89 5.59
N ALA A 83 6.06 -18.87 4.74
CA ALA A 83 6.84 -18.83 3.50
C ALA A 83 8.36 -18.76 3.75
N GLY A 84 8.77 -18.45 4.99
CA GLY A 84 10.16 -18.45 5.42
C GLY A 84 11.00 -17.45 4.62
N PRO A 85 12.19 -17.82 4.11
CA PRO A 85 13.06 -16.92 3.36
C PRO A 85 12.38 -16.25 2.15
N ARG A 86 11.41 -16.91 1.50
CA ARG A 86 10.70 -16.35 0.34
C ARG A 86 9.80 -15.16 0.71
N GLY A 87 9.34 -15.10 1.96
CA GLY A 87 8.54 -13.99 2.48
C GLY A 87 9.39 -12.76 2.88
N LYS A 88 10.72 -12.91 2.95
CA LYS A 88 11.64 -11.81 3.25
C LYS A 88 12.05 -11.11 1.97
N GLN A 89 11.21 -10.19 1.50
CA GLN A 89 11.51 -9.32 0.36
C GLN A 89 11.50 -7.87 0.83
N VAL A 90 12.45 -7.09 0.33
CA VAL A 90 12.48 -5.65 0.61
C VAL A 90 11.38 -4.99 -0.21
N GLN A 91 10.48 -4.27 0.46
CA GLN A 91 9.42 -3.49 -0.17
C GLN A 91 9.64 -2.00 0.12
N TRP A 92 9.46 -1.17 -0.90
CA TRP A 92 9.60 0.26 -0.77
C TRP A 92 8.24 0.92 -0.59
N THR A 93 8.16 1.88 0.34
CA THR A 93 6.95 2.68 0.53
C THR A 93 6.80 3.74 -0.56
N ASN A 94 5.59 4.29 -0.66
CA ASN A 94 5.37 5.56 -1.37
C ASN A 94 6.13 6.70 -0.67
N VAL A 95 6.29 7.82 -1.38
CA VAL A 95 6.90 9.03 -0.81
C VAL A 95 6.03 9.56 0.32
N TYR A 96 6.63 9.84 1.48
CA TYR A 96 5.94 10.49 2.59
C TYR A 96 6.86 11.51 3.26
N GLN A 97 6.26 12.39 4.05
CA GLN A 97 6.99 13.38 4.83
C GLN A 97 7.51 12.74 6.11
N ASP A 98 8.83 12.73 6.30
CA ASP A 98 9.45 12.22 7.51
C ASP A 98 8.98 12.98 8.76
N ALA A 99 8.72 12.23 9.83
CA ALA A 99 8.27 12.74 11.12
C ALA A 99 9.38 13.51 11.86
N LEU A 100 10.66 13.21 11.58
CA LEU A 100 11.81 13.89 12.19
C LEU A 100 12.29 15.12 11.39
N GLY A 101 11.62 15.44 10.28
CA GLY A 101 11.91 16.64 9.49
C GLY A 101 13.02 16.48 8.44
N LEU A 102 13.42 15.26 8.08
CA LEU A 102 14.34 15.00 6.95
C LEU A 102 13.78 15.45 5.59
N GLY A 103 12.46 15.69 5.51
CA GLY A 103 11.76 16.06 4.29
C GLY A 103 11.03 14.87 3.68
N LEU A 104 10.96 14.81 2.36
CA LEU A 104 10.37 13.68 1.66
C LEU A 104 11.33 12.48 1.66
N VAL A 105 10.83 11.33 2.09
CA VAL A 105 11.58 10.07 2.20
C VAL A 105 10.79 8.90 1.61
N ILE A 106 11.51 7.83 1.29
CA ILE A 106 10.97 6.49 1.07
C ILE A 106 11.64 5.52 2.05
N THR A 107 10.93 4.48 2.47
CA THR A 107 11.47 3.49 3.41
C THR A 107 11.51 2.13 2.76
N GLY A 108 12.69 1.50 2.78
CA GLY A 108 12.83 0.09 2.47
C GLY A 108 12.47 -0.71 3.71
N THR A 109 11.42 -1.54 3.63
CA THR A 109 10.90 -2.33 4.74
C THR A 109 11.17 -3.82 4.55
N MET A 110 11.46 -4.52 5.65
CA MET A 110 11.64 -5.98 5.67
C MET A 110 11.05 -6.57 6.97
N PRO A 111 10.23 -7.63 6.90
CA PRO A 111 9.65 -8.24 8.09
C PRO A 111 10.66 -9.12 8.84
N VAL A 112 10.57 -9.10 10.17
CA VAL A 112 11.38 -9.93 11.07
C VAL A 112 10.50 -11.01 11.68
N PHE A 113 10.89 -12.26 11.50
CA PHE A 113 10.11 -13.42 11.96
C PHE A 113 10.65 -13.96 13.28
N ASN A 114 9.76 -14.46 14.14
CA ASN A 114 10.16 -15.21 15.31
C ASN A 114 10.55 -16.63 14.89
N LEU A 115 11.85 -16.96 14.97
CA LEU A 115 12.39 -18.27 14.58
C LEU A 115 12.61 -19.22 15.76
N THR A 116 12.12 -18.86 16.96
CA THR A 116 12.30 -19.70 18.15
C THR A 116 11.58 -21.02 17.93
N ALA A 117 12.36 -22.10 17.85
CA ALA A 117 11.87 -23.46 17.63
C ALA A 117 11.70 -24.15 18.98
N ASP A 118 10.53 -23.98 19.59
CA ASP A 118 10.14 -24.78 20.74
C ASP A 118 9.66 -26.15 20.24
N SER A 119 10.22 -27.23 20.78
CA SER A 119 9.93 -28.62 20.42
C SER A 119 8.47 -29.06 20.73
N THR A 120 7.67 -28.19 21.34
CA THR A 120 6.34 -28.51 21.88
C THR A 120 5.22 -27.60 21.35
N SER A 121 5.52 -26.46 20.73
CA SER A 121 4.52 -25.52 20.25
C SER A 121 4.52 -25.45 18.71
N SER A 122 3.32 -25.49 18.14
CA SER A 122 3.06 -25.16 16.74
C SER A 122 3.87 -23.93 16.36
N GLN A 123 4.64 -24.01 15.26
CA GLN A 123 5.56 -22.95 14.82
C GLN A 123 5.05 -21.54 15.10
N ASN A 124 5.91 -20.68 15.67
CA ASN A 124 5.58 -19.28 15.92
C ASN A 124 5.29 -18.58 14.57
N GLN A 125 4.00 -18.36 14.29
CA GLN A 125 3.50 -17.80 13.02
C GLN A 125 3.38 -16.27 13.04
N LEU A 126 3.98 -15.61 14.03
CA LEU A 126 3.90 -14.16 14.20
C LEU A 126 5.19 -13.47 13.78
N ILE A 127 5.04 -12.25 13.27
CA ILE A 127 6.16 -11.35 13.04
C ILE A 127 6.58 -10.73 14.38
N LEU A 128 7.88 -10.56 14.61
CA LEU A 128 8.39 -9.78 15.74
C LEU A 128 8.20 -8.28 15.49
N GLY A 129 8.24 -7.89 14.22
CA GLY A 129 8.09 -6.51 13.77
C GLY A 129 8.59 -6.33 12.34
N VAL A 130 8.76 -5.08 11.93
CA VAL A 130 9.26 -4.69 10.61
C VAL A 130 10.46 -3.77 10.80
N MET A 131 11.56 -4.08 10.13
CA MET A 131 12.72 -3.18 10.06
C MET A 131 12.55 -2.26 8.85
N GLY A 132 12.87 -0.98 9.03
CA GLY A 132 12.80 0.04 7.98
C GLY A 132 14.10 0.83 7.90
N VAL A 133 14.51 1.19 6.68
CA VAL A 133 15.61 2.13 6.43
C VAL A 133 15.13 3.21 5.49
N ASP A 134 15.30 4.47 5.91
CA ASP A 134 14.86 5.63 5.15
C ASP A 134 15.91 6.10 4.15
N VAL A 135 15.45 6.48 2.97
CA VAL A 135 16.23 7.14 1.92
C VAL A 135 15.56 8.46 1.58
N ALA A 136 16.27 9.56 1.81
CA ALA A 136 15.78 10.88 1.47
C ALA A 136 15.75 11.08 -0.05
N ILE A 137 14.68 11.68 -0.56
CA ILE A 137 14.54 11.99 -1.99
C ILE A 137 15.67 12.91 -2.47
N ASN A 138 16.22 13.75 -1.59
CA ASN A 138 17.37 14.60 -1.91
C ASN A 138 18.64 13.80 -2.24
N GLU A 139 18.85 12.62 -1.64
CA GLU A 139 19.98 11.75 -1.99
C GLU A 139 19.80 11.13 -3.38
N ILE A 140 18.55 10.78 -3.74
CA ILE A 140 18.22 10.30 -5.09
C ILE A 140 18.41 11.42 -6.12
N LYS A 141 17.96 12.65 -5.82
CA LYS A 141 18.14 13.82 -6.68
C LYS A 141 19.63 14.10 -6.98
N LYS A 142 20.53 13.89 -6.01
CA LYS A 142 21.98 14.05 -6.22
C LYS A 142 22.54 13.05 -7.25
N LYS A 143 21.90 11.88 -7.42
CA LYS A 143 22.30 10.87 -8.40
C LYS A 143 21.76 11.15 -9.81
N THR A 144 20.79 12.05 -9.95
CA THR A 144 20.20 12.45 -11.25
C THR A 144 20.57 13.90 -11.60
N PRO A 145 21.78 14.16 -12.13
CA PRO A 145 22.26 15.51 -12.40
C PRO A 145 21.49 16.19 -13.54
N THR A 146 20.54 17.06 -13.19
CA THR A 146 19.72 17.81 -14.15
C THR A 146 20.50 18.88 -14.92
N TYR A 147 21.62 19.37 -14.39
CA TYR A 147 22.43 20.41 -15.04
C TYR A 147 22.96 20.01 -16.42
N ARG A 148 23.08 18.70 -16.71
CA ARG A 148 23.49 18.21 -18.03
C ARG A 148 22.38 18.23 -19.08
N LEU A 149 21.11 18.29 -18.65
CA LEU A 149 19.93 18.25 -19.52
C LEU A 149 19.51 19.63 -20.02
N GLY A 150 20.07 20.71 -19.46
CA GLY A 150 19.68 22.09 -19.74
C GLY A 150 18.47 22.56 -18.93
N ALA A 151 18.15 23.86 -19.00
CA ALA A 151 17.14 24.50 -18.13
C ALA A 151 15.73 23.90 -18.25
N ASN A 152 15.41 23.35 -19.42
CA ASN A 152 14.11 22.77 -19.71
C ASN A 152 14.04 21.27 -19.40
N GLY A 153 15.17 20.59 -19.22
CA GLY A 153 15.22 19.14 -18.99
C GLY A 153 15.11 18.78 -17.52
N TYR A 154 14.36 17.73 -17.21
CA TYR A 154 14.26 17.16 -15.87
C TYR A 154 14.23 15.65 -15.95
N THR A 155 14.58 15.03 -14.83
CA THR A 155 14.38 13.59 -14.59
C THR A 155 13.16 13.42 -13.72
N PHE A 156 12.40 12.36 -13.95
CA PHE A 156 11.34 11.93 -13.06
C PHE A 156 11.44 10.41 -12.88
N ALA A 157 10.80 9.90 -11.84
CA ALA A 157 10.75 8.47 -11.57
C ALA A 157 9.34 8.09 -11.13
N THR A 158 8.87 6.91 -11.55
CA THR A 158 7.52 6.42 -11.27
C THR A 158 7.55 5.07 -10.57
N ASP A 159 6.53 4.81 -9.75
CA ASP A 159 6.26 3.48 -9.23
C ASP A 159 5.41 2.65 -10.24
N PRO A 160 5.24 1.33 -10.01
CA PRO A 160 4.35 0.49 -10.84
C PRO A 160 2.88 0.90 -10.82
N ASN A 161 2.46 1.76 -9.89
CA ASN A 161 1.09 2.28 -9.81
C ASN A 161 0.93 3.60 -10.60
N GLY A 162 2.04 4.19 -11.07
CA GLY A 162 2.10 5.49 -11.75
C GLY A 162 2.28 6.71 -10.85
N TYR A 163 2.47 6.51 -9.53
CA TYR A 163 2.83 7.59 -8.62
C TYR A 163 4.26 8.05 -8.85
N VAL A 164 4.47 9.36 -8.84
CA VAL A 164 5.80 9.95 -9.02
C VAL A 164 6.62 9.88 -7.72
N LEU A 165 7.77 9.24 -7.81
CA LEU A 165 8.79 9.24 -6.77
C LEU A 165 9.56 10.56 -6.75
N LEU A 166 9.85 11.09 -7.93
CA LEU A 166 10.64 12.30 -8.12
C LEU A 166 10.02 13.08 -9.27
N HIS A 167 9.64 14.34 -9.02
CA HIS A 167 9.15 15.25 -10.05
C HIS A 167 9.37 16.71 -9.62
N PRO A 168 9.64 17.66 -10.53
CA PRO A 168 9.77 19.09 -10.17
C PRO A 168 8.52 19.68 -9.49
N ASN A 169 7.33 19.20 -9.88
CA ASN A 169 6.06 19.63 -9.28
C ASN A 169 5.68 18.87 -8.00
N LEU A 170 6.50 17.90 -7.56
CA LEU A 170 6.27 17.21 -6.28
C LEU A 170 6.65 18.14 -5.12
N ARG A 171 5.65 18.70 -4.45
CA ARG A 171 5.83 19.59 -3.29
C ARG A 171 5.42 18.87 -2.00
N PRO A 172 6.16 19.05 -0.89
CA PRO A 172 5.76 18.52 0.40
C PRO A 172 4.44 19.17 0.86
N LYS A 173 3.44 18.37 1.22
CA LYS A 173 2.23 18.88 1.86
C LYS A 173 2.54 19.15 3.33
N ILE A 174 2.42 20.41 3.76
CA ILE A 174 2.80 20.86 5.10
C ILE A 174 1.87 20.31 6.20
N ILE A 175 0.66 19.86 5.84
CA ILE A 175 -0.46 19.77 6.79
C ILE A 175 -0.64 18.37 7.40
N ASN A 176 -0.23 17.28 6.73
CA ASN A 176 -0.48 15.91 7.21
C ASN A 176 0.73 14.98 7.01
N PHE A 177 1.43 14.64 8.09
CA PHE A 177 2.52 13.64 8.10
C PHE A 177 2.03 12.19 7.95
N ARG A 178 0.73 11.94 8.12
CA ARG A 178 0.16 10.58 8.16
C ARG A 178 -0.24 10.06 6.79
N GLU A 179 -0.51 10.95 5.83
CA GLU A 179 -0.93 10.56 4.50
C GLU A 179 0.29 10.56 3.56
N PRO A 180 0.49 9.51 2.76
CA PRO A 180 1.55 9.49 1.78
C PRO A 180 1.32 10.58 0.73
N VAL A 181 2.41 11.13 0.20
CA VAL A 181 2.38 12.10 -0.90
C VAL A 181 2.29 11.32 -2.21
N THR A 182 1.10 10.82 -2.52
CA THR A 182 0.81 10.14 -3.79
C THR A 182 0.36 11.17 -4.82
N LEU A 183 1.28 11.58 -5.69
CA LEU A 183 0.99 12.39 -6.87
C LEU A 183 1.14 11.49 -8.10
N ASP A 184 0.17 11.47 -8.99
CA ASP A 184 0.26 10.74 -10.26
C ASP A 184 1.07 11.55 -11.28
N PHE A 185 1.74 10.88 -12.22
CA PHE A 185 2.39 11.52 -13.37
C PHE A 185 1.41 12.36 -14.20
N LEU A 186 0.19 11.86 -14.42
CA LEU A 186 -0.83 12.60 -15.20
C LEU A 186 -1.40 13.80 -14.46
N ASP A 187 -1.32 13.83 -13.13
CA ASP A 187 -1.69 15.00 -12.32
C ASP A 187 -0.54 15.99 -12.18
N ALA A 188 0.70 15.49 -12.21
CA ALA A 188 1.91 16.29 -12.09
C ALA A 188 2.16 17.15 -13.33
N GLU A 189 1.65 16.73 -14.48
CA GLU A 189 1.75 17.42 -15.76
C GLU A 189 0.38 17.66 -16.39
N LEU A 190 0.32 18.41 -17.50
CA LEU A 190 -0.91 18.47 -18.29
C LEU A 190 -1.16 17.14 -18.98
N GLU A 191 -2.35 16.58 -18.77
CA GLU A 191 -2.81 15.31 -19.33
C GLU A 191 -2.85 15.34 -20.87
N ASP A 192 -2.44 14.24 -21.48
CA ASP A 192 -2.37 14.06 -22.94
C ASP A 192 -2.44 12.55 -23.24
N ASN A 193 -3.24 12.16 -24.23
CA ASN A 193 -3.36 10.76 -24.67
C ASN A 193 -1.99 10.13 -24.99
N ASN A 194 -1.03 10.91 -25.49
CA ASN A 194 0.32 10.41 -25.74
C ASN A 194 1.10 10.12 -24.45
N LYS A 195 0.86 10.90 -23.38
CA LYS A 195 1.48 10.72 -22.07
C LYS A 195 0.88 9.55 -21.32
N GLU A 196 -0.42 9.29 -21.47
CA GLU A 196 -1.05 8.07 -20.94
C GLU A 196 -0.36 6.82 -21.50
N GLU A 197 -0.10 6.80 -22.80
CA GLU A 197 0.59 5.67 -23.44
C GLU A 197 2.04 5.55 -22.96
N ILE A 198 2.77 6.67 -22.79
CA ILE A 198 4.12 6.65 -22.19
C ILE A 198 4.06 6.09 -20.77
N ARG A 199 3.09 6.52 -19.96
CA ARG A 199 2.87 6.03 -18.60
C ARG A 199 2.60 4.52 -18.58
N ARG A 200 1.73 4.02 -19.46
CA ARG A 200 1.46 2.57 -19.58
C ARG A 200 2.73 1.79 -19.92
N GLN A 201 3.52 2.29 -20.88
CA GLN A 201 4.77 1.63 -21.28
C GLN A 201 5.82 1.62 -20.15
N MET A 202 5.88 2.69 -19.34
CA MET A 202 6.73 2.74 -18.13
C MET A 202 6.25 1.75 -17.06
N ILE A 203 4.95 1.71 -16.76
CA ILE A 203 4.35 0.77 -15.79
C ILE A 203 4.60 -0.69 -16.21
N ASP A 204 4.47 -0.99 -17.49
CA ASP A 204 4.77 -2.30 -18.07
C ASP A 204 6.27 -2.64 -18.07
N GLY A 205 7.13 -1.70 -17.67
CA GLY A 205 8.59 -1.89 -17.56
C GLY A 205 9.31 -1.94 -18.90
N ARG A 206 8.73 -1.38 -19.97
CA ARG A 206 9.35 -1.33 -21.30
C ARG A 206 10.22 -0.10 -21.42
N SER A 207 11.44 -0.24 -21.94
CA SER A 207 12.27 0.91 -22.30
C SER A 207 11.82 1.50 -23.63
N GLY A 208 11.92 2.82 -23.77
CA GLY A 208 11.49 3.49 -24.99
C GLY A 208 11.85 4.95 -25.06
N GLN A 209 11.61 5.52 -26.24
CA GLN A 209 11.72 6.94 -26.49
C GLN A 209 10.53 7.38 -27.34
N ARG A 210 9.95 8.53 -27.00
CA ARG A 210 8.86 9.13 -27.77
C ARG A 210 9.00 10.64 -27.83
N LYS A 211 8.85 11.19 -29.03
CA LYS A 211 8.80 12.63 -29.25
C LYS A 211 7.34 13.04 -29.42
N ILE A 212 6.86 13.95 -28.59
CA ILE A 212 5.49 14.43 -28.57
C ILE A 212 5.46 15.95 -28.57
N LYS A 213 4.43 16.52 -29.18
CA LYS A 213 4.11 17.95 -29.06
C LYS A 213 3.17 18.07 -27.87
N THR A 214 3.59 18.77 -26.81
CA THR A 214 2.83 18.84 -25.56
C THR A 214 2.77 20.26 -25.02
N LEU A 215 1.72 20.53 -24.24
CA LEU A 215 1.54 21.77 -23.54
C LEU A 215 2.30 21.74 -22.22
N ILE A 216 3.00 22.82 -21.92
CA ILE A 216 3.82 22.96 -20.72
C ILE A 216 3.32 24.16 -19.94
N LYS A 217 2.94 23.90 -18.69
CA LYS A 217 2.59 24.95 -17.74
C LYS A 217 3.86 25.69 -17.32
N SER A 218 3.79 27.02 -17.36
CA SER A 218 4.86 27.88 -16.86
C SER A 218 5.02 27.74 -15.34
N VAL A 219 6.22 28.06 -14.83
CA VAL A 219 6.57 27.96 -13.40
C VAL A 219 5.70 28.88 -12.55
N ASP A 220 5.30 30.02 -13.09
CA ASP A 220 4.39 30.99 -12.45
C ASP A 220 2.90 30.60 -12.57
N GLU A 221 2.62 29.47 -13.22
CA GLU A 221 1.28 28.92 -13.44
C GLU A 221 0.32 29.80 -14.27
N ARG A 222 0.83 30.84 -14.94
CA ARG A 222 0.00 31.81 -15.69
C ARG A 222 -0.04 31.57 -17.19
N TYR A 223 0.97 30.91 -17.73
CA TYR A 223 1.11 30.69 -19.17
C TYR A 223 1.19 29.20 -19.49
N ILE A 224 0.71 28.86 -20.69
CA ILE A 224 0.85 27.53 -21.28
C ILE A 224 1.58 27.71 -22.60
N ASN A 225 2.70 27.03 -22.76
CA ASN A 225 3.48 27.04 -23.99
C ASN A 225 3.41 25.67 -24.66
N GLU A 226 3.22 25.66 -25.96
CA GLU A 226 3.31 24.43 -26.75
C GLU A 226 4.77 24.17 -27.14
N ALA A 227 5.28 22.98 -26.81
CA ALA A 227 6.66 22.61 -27.10
C ALA A 227 6.78 21.15 -27.54
N MET A 228 7.74 20.90 -28.43
CA MET A 228 8.15 19.54 -28.78
C MET A 228 9.08 18.99 -27.70
N ARG A 229 8.68 17.90 -27.06
CA ARG A 229 9.43 17.21 -26.01
C ARG A 229 9.74 15.78 -26.41
N THR A 230 10.94 15.34 -26.06
CA THR A 230 11.35 13.94 -26.21
C THR A 230 11.41 13.32 -24.83
N TYR A 231 10.59 12.31 -24.58
CA TYR A 231 10.62 11.49 -23.38
C TYR A 231 11.45 10.24 -23.67
N THR A 232 12.31 9.87 -22.72
CA THR A 232 13.09 8.64 -22.75
C THR A 232 13.01 8.01 -21.38
N TRP A 233 12.68 6.72 -21.32
CA TRP A 233 12.47 6.00 -20.07
C TRP A 233 13.07 4.60 -20.14
N THR A 234 13.44 4.09 -18.97
CA THR A 234 14.05 2.78 -18.80
C THR A 234 13.81 2.31 -17.36
N PRO A 235 13.52 1.01 -17.14
CA PRO A 235 13.29 0.51 -15.79
C PRO A 235 14.58 0.53 -14.96
N VAL A 236 14.44 0.69 -13.65
CA VAL A 236 15.56 0.61 -12.69
C VAL A 236 15.76 -0.84 -12.27
N GLU A 237 16.87 -1.44 -12.68
CA GLU A 237 17.19 -2.83 -12.33
C GLU A 237 17.28 -3.04 -10.81
N GLY A 238 16.73 -4.16 -10.33
CA GLY A 238 16.79 -4.55 -8.92
C GLY A 238 15.78 -3.85 -7.99
N THR A 239 14.91 -2.99 -8.52
CA THR A 239 13.82 -2.37 -7.74
C THR A 239 12.47 -2.51 -8.42
N ASN A 240 11.40 -2.19 -7.69
CA ASN A 240 10.07 -2.08 -8.27
C ASN A 240 9.87 -0.76 -9.03
N TYR A 241 10.80 0.20 -8.93
CA TYR A 241 10.67 1.49 -9.63
C TYR A 241 10.96 1.35 -11.13
N ARG A 242 10.16 2.03 -11.94
CA ARG A 242 10.17 1.94 -13.41
C ARG A 242 10.32 3.29 -14.07
#